data_AF-A0A5C6RKC8-F1
#
_entry.id   AF-A0A5C6RKC8-F1
#
_cell.length_a   1.000
_cell.length_b   1.000
_cell.length_c   1.000
_cell.angle_alpha   90.00
_cell.angle_beta   90.00
_cell.angle_gamma   90.00
#
_symmetry.space_group_name_H-M   'P 1'
#
loop_
_entity.id
_entity.type
_entity.pdbx_description
1 polymer ?
#
loop_
_entity_poly.entity_id
_entity_poly.type
_entity_poly.pdbx_seq_one_letter_code
_entity_poly.pdbx_strand_id
1 'polypeptide(L)'
;MNEAVIKTLSRCPELKGFSTEDLQGLSKVARLVDYQAGHEVFSIEQKGESFYIVHFGRLILYLARKEPKEYIKGQLFGEIAIFNKTSRLGTIRATEPSQLIVFDKAKTFDSDTLSDSLKMKLSWALTQKIITYLVADESANSKRIIDKGESDMVEFKESIDKYHRDKIIQTLSAFMNLNGGTVFCGVDDEGKIIGLEATTSDIDNFKRSITSAVQRNLGSFFATQLSFDIEEIEGNMIFRIDTPPAKSPVFYRDVDKKGNEQEVFYIRTGSANIRIKKSSEIIKYVEDRYRFSGQ
;
A
#
# COMPACT_ATOMS: atom_id res chain seq x y z
N MET A 1 5.74 -28.35 -31.68
CA MET A 1 5.87 -27.03 -31.00
C MET A 1 4.55 -26.78 -30.30
N ASN A 2 4.56 -26.44 -29.01
CA ASN A 2 3.38 -26.55 -28.15
C ASN A 2 2.40 -25.37 -28.40
N GLU A 3 1.68 -25.37 -29.53
CA GLU A 3 0.77 -24.28 -29.96
C GLU A 3 -0.25 -23.91 -28.87
N ALA A 4 -0.72 -24.90 -28.10
CA ALA A 4 -1.60 -24.69 -26.97
C ALA A 4 -0.97 -23.81 -25.87
N VAL A 5 0.33 -23.99 -25.59
CA VAL A 5 1.09 -23.17 -24.65
C VAL A 5 1.18 -21.75 -25.17
N ILE A 6 1.61 -21.55 -26.41
CA ILE A 6 1.73 -20.21 -27.03
C ILE A 6 0.38 -19.48 -27.00
N LYS A 7 -0.72 -20.16 -27.34
CA LYS A 7 -2.08 -19.61 -27.27
C LYS A 7 -2.51 -19.23 -25.85
N THR A 8 -1.97 -19.89 -24.83
CA THR A 8 -2.26 -19.54 -23.43
C THR A 8 -1.39 -18.36 -23.00
N LEU A 9 -0.11 -18.34 -23.38
CA LEU A 9 0.79 -17.22 -23.12
C LEU A 9 0.29 -15.92 -23.77
N SER A 10 -0.23 -15.98 -25.00
CA SER A 10 -0.79 -14.79 -25.68
C SER A 10 -2.05 -14.23 -25.04
N ARG A 11 -2.75 -15.03 -24.21
CA ARG A 11 -3.92 -14.60 -23.43
C ARG A 11 -3.56 -14.09 -22.05
N CYS A 12 -2.30 -14.26 -21.63
CA CYS A 12 -1.81 -13.77 -20.34
C CYS A 12 -1.80 -12.24 -20.34
N PRO A 13 -2.55 -11.56 -19.44
CA PRO A 13 -2.61 -10.10 -19.40
C PRO A 13 -1.23 -9.44 -19.31
N GLU A 14 -0.33 -10.03 -18.53
CA GLU A 14 1.03 -9.56 -18.28
C GLU A 14 1.93 -9.68 -19.52
N LEU A 15 1.57 -10.52 -20.51
CA LEU A 15 2.36 -10.78 -21.72
C LEU A 15 1.78 -10.11 -22.99
N LYS A 16 0.79 -9.22 -22.88
CA LYS A 16 0.14 -8.58 -24.04
C LYS A 16 1.09 -7.85 -24.99
N GLY A 17 2.23 -7.35 -24.51
CA GLY A 17 3.23 -6.64 -25.31
C GLY A 17 4.30 -7.52 -25.97
N PHE A 18 4.19 -8.85 -25.87
CA PHE A 18 5.20 -9.79 -26.37
C PHE A 18 4.91 -10.15 -27.83
N SER A 19 5.94 -10.13 -28.68
CA SER A 19 5.81 -10.56 -30.08
C SER A 19 5.60 -12.07 -30.18
N THR A 20 5.21 -12.56 -31.35
CA THR A 20 5.13 -14.00 -31.60
C THR A 20 6.48 -14.69 -31.37
N GLU A 21 7.60 -14.08 -31.75
CA GLU A 21 8.93 -14.64 -31.47
C GLU A 21 9.23 -14.66 -29.96
N ASP A 22 8.85 -13.63 -29.22
CA ASP A 22 9.03 -13.58 -27.76
C ASP A 22 8.29 -14.75 -27.09
N LEU A 23 7.02 -14.98 -27.46
CA LEU A 23 6.20 -16.06 -26.93
C LEU A 23 6.75 -17.45 -27.31
N GLN A 24 7.27 -17.59 -28.53
CA GLN A 24 7.97 -18.80 -28.95
C GLN A 24 9.24 -19.03 -28.13
N GLY A 25 10.00 -17.97 -27.83
CA GLY A 25 11.16 -18.01 -26.92
C GLY A 25 10.77 -18.53 -25.54
N LEU A 26 9.75 -17.93 -24.92
CA LEU A 26 9.24 -18.38 -23.62
C LEU A 26 8.77 -19.84 -23.64
N SER A 27 8.12 -20.28 -24.72
CA SER A 27 7.66 -21.67 -24.83
C SER A 27 8.78 -22.71 -24.78
N LYS A 28 10.04 -22.34 -25.03
CA LYS A 28 11.21 -23.24 -24.96
C LYS A 28 11.63 -23.55 -23.53
N VAL A 29 11.41 -22.62 -22.59
CA VAL A 29 11.74 -22.79 -21.17
C VAL A 29 10.53 -23.18 -20.31
N ALA A 30 9.35 -23.19 -20.91
CA ALA A 30 8.10 -23.57 -20.28
C ALA A 30 8.00 -25.09 -20.07
N ARG A 31 7.61 -25.53 -18.86
CA ARG A 31 7.23 -26.92 -18.58
C ARG A 31 5.75 -27.02 -18.22
N LEU A 32 5.06 -28.03 -18.72
CA LEU A 32 3.68 -28.33 -18.31
C LEU A 32 3.70 -29.29 -17.12
N VAL A 33 2.91 -28.98 -16.10
CA VAL A 33 2.77 -29.82 -14.90
C VAL A 33 1.30 -29.95 -14.53
N ASP A 34 0.85 -31.19 -14.36
CA ASP A 34 -0.52 -31.54 -13.99
C ASP A 34 -0.70 -31.62 -12.47
N TYR A 35 -1.85 -31.15 -11.99
CA TYR A 35 -2.27 -31.18 -10.60
C TYR A 35 -3.69 -31.73 -10.50
N GLN A 36 -3.93 -32.58 -9.50
CA GLN A 36 -5.26 -33.08 -9.18
C GLN A 36 -6.00 -32.11 -8.27
N ALA A 37 -7.33 -32.20 -8.22
CA ALA A 37 -8.13 -31.44 -7.29
C ALA A 37 -7.67 -31.70 -5.84
N GLY A 38 -7.53 -30.63 -5.06
CA GLY A 38 -7.03 -30.67 -3.68
C GLY A 38 -5.51 -30.66 -3.54
N HIS A 39 -4.74 -30.91 -4.61
CA HIS A 39 -3.28 -30.88 -4.54
C HIS A 39 -2.74 -29.46 -4.36
N GLU A 40 -1.70 -29.37 -3.53
CA GLU A 40 -0.96 -28.14 -3.31
C GLU A 40 0.10 -27.94 -4.39
N VAL A 41 0.17 -26.73 -4.94
CA VAL A 41 1.20 -26.35 -5.92
C VAL A 41 2.45 -25.86 -5.21
N PHE A 42 2.27 -25.04 -4.17
CA PHE A 42 3.32 -24.63 -3.23
C PHE A 42 2.71 -24.14 -1.91
N SER A 43 3.51 -24.19 -0.86
CA SER A 43 3.18 -23.62 0.46
C SER A 43 3.94 -22.31 0.72
N ILE A 44 3.51 -21.56 1.75
CA ILE A 44 4.20 -20.35 2.24
C ILE A 44 5.65 -20.64 2.70
N GLU A 45 5.91 -21.85 3.20
CA GLU A 45 7.20 -22.27 3.76
C GLU A 45 8.19 -22.74 2.68
N GLN A 46 7.70 -23.00 1.46
CA GLN A 46 8.52 -23.48 0.38
C GLN A 46 9.36 -22.34 -0.22
N LYS A 47 10.69 -22.52 -0.27
CA LYS A 47 11.57 -21.67 -1.08
C LYS A 47 11.15 -21.79 -2.55
N GLY A 48 10.60 -20.72 -3.10
CA GLY A 48 10.14 -20.69 -4.47
C GLY A 48 11.22 -20.21 -5.43
N GLU A 49 11.44 -20.95 -6.51
CA GLU A 49 12.31 -20.52 -7.63
C GLU A 49 11.58 -20.61 -8.97
N SER A 50 10.25 -20.62 -8.96
CA SER A 50 9.43 -20.73 -10.17
C SER A 50 8.17 -19.86 -10.08
N PHE A 51 7.72 -19.37 -11.23
CA PHE A 51 6.41 -18.75 -11.41
C PHE A 51 5.56 -19.56 -12.39
N TYR A 52 4.26 -19.28 -12.42
CA TYR A 52 3.26 -20.15 -13.04
C TYR A 52 2.26 -19.35 -13.87
N ILE A 53 1.77 -19.94 -14.95
CA ILE A 53 0.61 -19.48 -15.71
C ILE A 53 -0.39 -20.64 -15.83
N VAL A 54 -1.66 -20.40 -15.56
CA VAL A 54 -2.69 -21.45 -15.64
C VAL A 54 -2.94 -21.84 -17.10
N HIS A 55 -2.69 -23.09 -17.48
CA HIS A 55 -3.01 -23.60 -18.82
C HIS A 55 -4.49 -23.97 -18.96
N PHE A 56 -5.02 -24.67 -17.96
CA PHE A 56 -6.44 -24.90 -17.69
C PHE A 56 -6.64 -25.27 -16.22
N GLY A 57 -7.88 -25.23 -15.77
CA GLY A 57 -8.24 -25.51 -14.39
C GLY A 57 -8.43 -24.25 -13.56
N ARG A 58 -8.62 -24.45 -12.26
CA ARG A 58 -8.90 -23.41 -11.27
C ARG A 58 -8.11 -23.66 -9.99
N LEU A 59 -7.45 -22.61 -9.51
CA LEU A 59 -6.64 -22.64 -8.30
C LEU A 59 -7.05 -21.54 -7.34
N ILE A 60 -6.82 -21.77 -6.04
CA ILE A 60 -7.04 -20.77 -4.99
C ILE A 60 -5.73 -20.55 -4.25
N LEU A 61 -5.36 -19.28 -4.08
CA LEU A 61 -4.30 -18.80 -3.22
C LEU A 61 -4.89 -18.41 -1.85
N TYR A 62 -4.48 -19.14 -0.82
CA TYR A 62 -4.81 -18.87 0.56
C TYR A 62 -3.74 -17.96 1.17
N LEU A 63 -4.14 -16.76 1.57
CA LEU A 63 -3.30 -15.75 2.21
C LEU A 63 -3.59 -15.74 3.72
N ALA A 64 -2.58 -15.48 4.56
CA ALA A 64 -2.74 -15.58 6.01
C ALA A 64 -3.78 -14.63 6.63
N ARG A 65 -4.06 -13.48 5.99
CA ARG A 65 -4.97 -12.42 6.49
C ARG A 65 -5.71 -11.68 5.37
N LYS A 66 -5.97 -12.33 4.23
CA LYS A 66 -6.72 -11.76 3.10
C LYS A 66 -7.66 -12.83 2.52
N GLU A 67 -8.73 -12.38 1.88
CA GLU A 67 -9.65 -13.27 1.16
C GLU A 67 -8.90 -14.15 0.15
N PRO A 68 -9.28 -15.42 -0.01
CA PRO A 68 -8.65 -16.30 -0.97
C PRO A 68 -8.76 -15.75 -2.39
N LYS A 69 -7.66 -15.78 -3.14
CA LYS A 69 -7.63 -15.28 -4.51
C LYS A 69 -7.73 -16.43 -5.51
N GLU A 70 -8.72 -16.36 -6.39
CA GLU A 70 -8.90 -17.34 -7.46
C GLU A 70 -7.98 -17.04 -8.65
N TYR A 71 -7.44 -18.12 -9.24
CA TYR A 71 -6.65 -18.11 -10.46
C TYR A 71 -7.24 -19.06 -11.50
N ILE A 72 -7.49 -18.53 -12.70
CA ILE A 72 -8.04 -19.25 -13.86
C ILE A 72 -7.12 -19.16 -15.07
N LYS A 73 -7.48 -19.90 -16.14
CA LYS A 73 -6.72 -19.98 -17.40
C LYS A 73 -6.18 -18.63 -17.88
N GLY A 74 -4.87 -18.59 -18.16
CA GLY A 74 -4.13 -17.44 -18.64
C GLY A 74 -3.61 -16.52 -17.55
N GLN A 75 -4.02 -16.68 -16.28
CA GLN A 75 -3.53 -15.83 -15.20
C GLN A 75 -2.18 -16.30 -14.67
N LEU A 76 -1.31 -15.32 -14.38
CA LEU A 76 0.02 -15.51 -13.84
C LEU A 76 0.04 -15.37 -12.31
N PHE A 77 0.83 -16.23 -11.65
CA PHE A 77 1.06 -16.20 -10.20
C PHE A 77 2.43 -16.75 -9.79
N GLY A 78 2.81 -16.51 -8.53
CA GLY A 78 4.03 -17.04 -7.92
C GLY A 78 5.31 -16.28 -8.30
N GLU A 79 5.18 -15.16 -8.99
CA GLU A 79 6.26 -14.31 -9.49
C GLU A 79 7.11 -13.63 -8.41
N ILE A 80 6.55 -13.39 -7.22
CA ILE A 80 7.30 -12.74 -6.13
C ILE A 80 8.55 -13.53 -5.74
N ALA A 81 8.47 -14.87 -5.83
CA ALA A 81 9.57 -15.76 -5.54
C ALA A 81 10.77 -15.58 -6.51
N ILE A 82 10.56 -14.96 -7.68
CA ILE A 82 11.62 -14.67 -8.63
C ILE A 82 12.54 -13.55 -8.12
N PHE A 83 11.96 -12.54 -7.45
CA PHE A 83 12.69 -11.38 -6.94
C PHE A 83 13.16 -11.57 -5.49
N ASN A 84 12.37 -12.24 -4.67
CA ASN A 84 12.70 -12.52 -3.27
C ASN A 84 12.91 -14.02 -3.07
N LYS A 85 14.14 -14.44 -2.74
CA LYS A 85 14.54 -15.85 -2.55
C LYS A 85 13.82 -16.57 -1.40
N THR A 86 13.02 -15.87 -0.58
CA THR A 86 12.61 -16.39 0.73
C THR A 86 11.11 -16.38 1.03
N SER A 87 10.23 -15.90 0.14
CA SER A 87 8.81 -15.81 0.50
C SER A 87 7.85 -16.05 -0.66
N ARG A 88 6.98 -17.06 -0.51
CA ARG A 88 5.70 -17.15 -1.21
C ARG A 88 4.69 -16.26 -0.47
N LEU A 89 3.71 -15.68 -1.17
CA LEU A 89 2.68 -14.86 -0.53
C LEU A 89 1.70 -15.67 0.33
N GLY A 90 1.61 -16.98 0.08
CA GLY A 90 0.64 -17.87 0.71
C GLY A 90 0.74 -19.27 0.09
N THR A 91 -0.30 -20.07 0.29
CA THR A 91 -0.39 -21.45 -0.21
C THR A 91 -1.35 -21.52 -1.38
N ILE A 92 -0.94 -22.09 -2.52
CA ILE A 92 -1.83 -22.33 -3.66
C ILE A 92 -2.25 -23.80 -3.72
N ARG A 93 -3.54 -24.03 -3.96
CA ARG A 93 -4.11 -25.36 -4.21
C ARG A 93 -4.96 -25.38 -5.47
N ALA A 94 -4.90 -26.48 -6.21
CA ALA A 94 -5.82 -26.75 -7.29
C ALA A 94 -7.19 -27.15 -6.71
N THR A 95 -8.26 -26.56 -7.21
CA THR A 95 -9.64 -26.88 -6.80
C THR A 95 -10.32 -27.88 -7.72
N GLU A 96 -9.79 -28.03 -8.93
CA GLU A 96 -10.19 -28.99 -9.95
C GLU A 96 -8.93 -29.51 -10.68
N PRO A 97 -9.01 -30.59 -11.49
CA PRO A 97 -7.89 -31.01 -12.33
C PRO A 97 -7.36 -29.85 -13.15
N SER A 98 -6.08 -29.51 -12.95
CA SER A 98 -5.47 -28.29 -13.47
C SER A 98 -4.12 -28.60 -14.09
N GLN A 99 -3.75 -27.87 -15.13
CA GLN A 99 -2.40 -27.92 -15.70
C GLN A 99 -1.79 -26.53 -15.68
N LEU A 100 -0.54 -26.44 -15.24
CA LEU A 100 0.20 -25.19 -15.13
C LEU A 100 1.36 -25.18 -16.11
N ILE A 101 1.58 -24.02 -16.73
CA ILE A 101 2.83 -23.70 -17.39
C ILE A 101 3.75 -23.13 -16.32
N VAL A 102 4.88 -23.79 -16.07
CA VAL A 102 5.83 -23.41 -15.04
C VAL A 102 7.13 -22.92 -15.66
N PHE A 103 7.68 -21.86 -15.07
CA PHE A 103 8.92 -21.23 -15.48
C PHE A 103 9.89 -21.21 -14.31
N ASP A 104 11.02 -21.89 -14.47
CA ASP A 104 12.09 -21.93 -13.47
C ASP A 104 13.00 -20.72 -13.60
N LYS A 105 13.34 -20.09 -12.48
CA LYS A 105 14.22 -18.93 -12.42
C LYS A 105 15.56 -19.22 -13.08
N ALA A 106 16.18 -20.35 -12.74
CA ALA A 106 17.48 -20.75 -13.28
C ALA A 106 17.47 -20.86 -14.82
N LYS A 107 16.40 -21.42 -15.40
CA LYS A 107 16.27 -21.56 -16.86
C LYS A 107 15.86 -20.25 -17.53
N THR A 108 15.04 -19.46 -16.87
CA THR A 108 14.41 -18.27 -17.46
C THR A 108 15.34 -17.05 -17.40
N PHE A 109 16.02 -16.84 -16.27
CA PHE A 109 16.80 -15.63 -16.01
C PHE A 109 18.31 -15.91 -15.92
N ASP A 110 18.71 -17.03 -15.31
CA ASP A 110 20.13 -17.31 -15.02
C ASP A 110 20.86 -18.07 -16.13
N SER A 111 20.16 -18.48 -17.20
CA SER A 111 20.73 -19.21 -18.34
C SER A 111 20.67 -18.41 -19.64
N ASP A 112 21.50 -18.79 -20.62
CA ASP A 112 21.51 -18.19 -21.97
C ASP A 112 20.40 -18.71 -22.90
N THR A 113 19.41 -19.44 -22.34
CA THR A 113 18.32 -20.03 -23.14
C THR A 113 17.40 -18.96 -23.75
N LEU A 114 17.23 -17.83 -23.06
CA LEU A 114 16.46 -16.68 -23.52
C LEU A 114 17.38 -15.51 -23.84
N SER A 115 17.00 -14.70 -24.83
CA SER A 115 17.71 -13.45 -25.11
C SER A 115 17.55 -12.45 -23.97
N ASP A 116 18.55 -11.61 -23.74
CA ASP A 116 18.51 -10.60 -22.67
C ASP A 116 17.35 -9.62 -22.83
N SER A 117 16.99 -9.29 -24.08
CA SER A 117 15.79 -8.49 -24.36
C SER A 117 14.51 -9.17 -23.86
N LEU A 118 14.36 -10.48 -24.07
CA LEU A 118 13.20 -11.24 -23.61
C LEU A 118 13.18 -11.38 -22.09
N LYS A 119 14.34 -11.61 -21.46
CA LYS A 119 14.49 -11.62 -19.99
C LYS A 119 14.05 -10.27 -19.40
N MET A 120 14.48 -9.16 -19.98
CA MET A 120 14.11 -7.81 -19.54
C MET A 120 12.62 -7.54 -19.68
N LYS A 121 12.01 -7.88 -20.83
CA LYS A 121 10.55 -7.77 -21.04
C LYS A 121 9.78 -8.58 -19.99
N LEU A 122 10.24 -9.81 -19.71
CA LEU A 122 9.62 -10.66 -18.70
C LEU A 122 9.76 -10.10 -17.30
N SER A 123 10.96 -9.64 -16.90
CA SER A 123 11.17 -8.96 -15.62
C SER A 123 10.23 -7.77 -15.46
N TRP A 124 10.07 -6.94 -16.50
CA TRP A 124 9.13 -5.83 -16.50
C TRP A 124 7.67 -6.29 -16.29
N ALA A 125 7.23 -7.32 -17.03
CA ALA A 125 5.88 -7.88 -16.90
C ALA A 125 5.60 -8.39 -15.47
N LEU A 126 6.56 -9.09 -14.86
CA LEU A 126 6.43 -9.56 -13.48
C LEU A 126 6.43 -8.39 -12.48
N THR A 127 7.22 -7.35 -12.69
CA THR A 127 7.21 -6.13 -11.85
C THR A 127 5.85 -5.42 -11.93
N GLN A 128 5.29 -5.26 -13.12
CA GLN A 128 3.96 -4.67 -13.30
C GLN A 128 2.88 -5.47 -12.55
N LYS A 129 2.98 -6.80 -12.57
CA LYS A 129 2.10 -7.66 -11.75
C LYS A 129 2.25 -7.37 -10.26
N ILE A 130 3.47 -7.22 -9.77
CA ILE A 130 3.73 -6.92 -8.35
C ILE A 130 3.09 -5.59 -7.94
N ILE A 131 3.19 -4.57 -8.79
CA ILE A 131 2.57 -3.26 -8.56
C ILE A 131 1.05 -3.40 -8.36
N THR A 132 0.38 -4.30 -9.08
CA THR A 132 -1.07 -4.51 -8.91
C THR A 132 -1.47 -4.92 -7.49
N TYR A 133 -0.60 -5.61 -6.75
CA TYR A 133 -0.88 -5.94 -5.35
C TYR A 133 -0.66 -4.78 -4.41
N LEU A 134 0.26 -3.86 -4.75
CA LEU A 134 0.52 -2.65 -3.96
C LEU A 134 -0.65 -1.68 -4.08
N VAL A 135 -1.15 -1.47 -5.31
CA VAL A 135 -2.28 -0.57 -5.59
C VAL A 135 -3.61 -1.15 -5.10
N ALA A 136 -3.83 -2.47 -5.24
CA ALA A 136 -5.03 -3.11 -4.70
C ALA A 136 -5.07 -3.17 -3.17
N ASP A 137 -3.98 -2.83 -2.48
CA ASP A 137 -3.93 -2.73 -1.02
C ASP A 137 -4.34 -1.34 -0.51
N GLU A 138 -4.55 -0.30 -1.34
CA GLU A 138 -4.82 1.04 -0.79
C GLU A 138 -6.14 1.14 -0.01
N SER A 139 -7.24 0.61 -0.55
CA SER A 139 -8.53 0.54 0.16
C SER A 139 -8.57 -0.53 1.26
N ALA A 140 -7.85 -1.63 1.08
CA ALA A 140 -7.69 -2.67 2.09
C ALA A 140 -6.76 -2.25 3.25
N ASN A 141 -5.84 -1.32 3.02
CA ASN A 141 -4.94 -0.78 4.03
C ASN A 141 -5.67 0.19 4.93
N SER A 142 -6.48 1.10 4.38
CA SER A 142 -7.30 2.02 5.18
C SER A 142 -8.22 1.27 6.15
N LYS A 143 -8.96 0.26 5.67
CA LYS A 143 -9.78 -0.59 6.55
C LYS A 143 -8.95 -1.28 7.63
N ARG A 144 -7.81 -1.87 7.27
CA ARG A 144 -6.91 -2.55 8.23
C ARG A 144 -6.26 -1.60 9.24
N ILE A 145 -6.05 -0.34 8.86
CA ILE A 145 -5.54 0.69 9.76
C ILE A 145 -6.65 1.10 10.72
N ILE A 146 -7.88 1.26 10.22
CA ILE A 146 -9.07 1.55 11.03
C ILE A 146 -9.33 0.42 12.04
N ASP A 147 -9.27 -0.85 11.60
CA ASP A 147 -9.46 -2.04 12.45
C ASP A 147 -8.43 -2.16 13.60
N LYS A 148 -7.24 -1.55 13.45
CA LYS A 148 -6.22 -1.53 14.51
C LYS A 148 -6.48 -0.48 15.58
N GLY A 149 -7.41 0.45 15.33
CA GLY A 149 -7.75 1.53 16.23
C GLY A 149 -6.78 2.73 16.16
N GLU A 150 -7.07 3.74 16.97
CA GLU A 150 -6.22 4.92 17.11
C GLU A 150 -4.85 4.57 17.70
N SER A 151 -3.82 5.27 17.24
CA SER A 151 -2.44 5.04 17.66
C SER A 151 -1.63 6.34 17.58
N ASP A 152 -0.33 6.24 17.80
CA ASP A 152 0.63 7.34 17.62
C ASP A 152 0.81 7.77 16.15
N MET A 153 0.21 7.04 15.21
CA MET A 153 0.20 7.36 13.77
C MET A 153 -1.22 7.39 13.17
N VAL A 154 -2.28 7.17 13.96
CA VAL A 154 -3.66 7.06 13.47
C VAL A 154 -4.60 7.86 14.37
N GLU A 155 -5.42 8.72 13.78
CA GLU A 155 -6.45 9.52 14.45
C GLU A 155 -7.79 9.38 13.70
N PHE A 156 -8.88 9.21 14.45
CA PHE A 156 -10.23 9.15 13.90
C PHE A 156 -11.02 10.42 14.18
N LYS A 157 -11.88 10.81 13.25
CA LYS A 157 -12.79 11.94 13.37
C LYS A 157 -14.13 11.54 12.79
N GLU A 158 -15.19 11.80 13.53
CA GLU A 158 -16.55 11.47 13.08
C GLU A 158 -16.99 12.34 11.88
N SER A 159 -16.56 13.60 11.84
CA SER A 159 -17.08 14.57 10.87
C SER A 159 -16.01 15.55 10.35
N ILE A 160 -16.38 16.31 9.32
CA ILE A 160 -15.56 17.34 8.68
C ILE A 160 -16.09 18.75 8.98
N ASP A 161 -16.07 19.15 10.24
CA ASP A 161 -16.48 20.50 10.66
C ASP A 161 -15.30 21.38 11.09
N LYS A 162 -15.59 22.65 11.41
CA LYS A 162 -14.58 23.62 11.86
C LYS A 162 -13.89 23.21 13.16
N TYR A 163 -14.62 22.57 14.08
CA TYR A 163 -14.08 22.12 15.36
C TYR A 163 -13.08 20.97 15.17
N HIS A 164 -13.45 19.97 14.37
CA HIS A 164 -12.58 18.87 14.01
C HIS A 164 -11.38 19.34 13.20
N ARG A 165 -11.55 20.29 12.27
CA ARG A 165 -10.45 20.89 11.51
C ARG A 165 -9.31 21.38 12.41
N ASP A 166 -9.63 22.12 13.47
CA ASP A 166 -8.59 22.71 14.34
C ASP A 166 -7.86 21.62 15.15
N LYS A 167 -8.56 20.57 15.58
CA LYS A 167 -7.94 19.37 16.19
C LYS A 167 -7.08 18.58 15.20
N ILE A 168 -7.53 18.45 13.94
CA ILE A 168 -6.79 17.76 12.89
C ILE A 168 -5.45 18.47 12.67
N ILE A 169 -5.41 19.80 12.62
CA ILE A 169 -4.15 20.53 12.40
C ILE A 169 -3.17 20.32 13.57
N GLN A 170 -3.67 20.32 14.81
CA GLN A 170 -2.82 19.99 15.97
C GLN A 170 -2.27 18.57 15.88
N THR A 171 -3.09 17.63 15.43
CA THR A 171 -2.72 16.23 15.25
C THR A 171 -1.71 16.06 14.11
N LEU A 172 -1.91 16.73 12.97
CA LEU A 172 -0.95 16.77 11.87
C LEU A 172 0.40 17.34 12.34
N SER A 173 0.39 18.41 13.16
CA SER A 173 1.62 18.93 13.77
C SER A 173 2.34 17.88 14.61
N ALA A 174 1.59 17.11 15.42
CA ALA A 174 2.14 16.07 16.27
C ALA A 174 2.69 14.90 15.44
N PHE A 175 1.98 14.46 14.41
CA PHE A 175 2.40 13.41 13.48
C PHE A 175 3.67 13.80 12.72
N MET A 176 3.73 15.03 12.20
CA MET A 176 4.92 15.54 11.52
C MET A 176 6.15 15.57 12.44
N ASN A 177 5.96 15.86 13.73
CA ASN A 177 7.02 15.80 14.75
C ASN A 177 7.39 14.37 15.18
N LEU A 178 6.60 13.37 14.78
CA LEU A 178 6.83 11.95 14.96
C LEU A 178 7.02 11.29 13.59
N ASN A 179 6.62 10.03 13.42
CA ASN A 179 6.90 9.22 12.23
C ASN A 179 5.93 9.45 11.06
N GLY A 180 5.25 10.59 11.04
CA GLY A 180 4.10 10.83 10.17
C GLY A 180 2.85 10.15 10.72
N GLY A 181 1.79 10.14 9.92
CA GLY A 181 0.54 9.51 10.32
C GLY A 181 -0.61 9.79 9.35
N THR A 182 -1.75 9.22 9.69
CA THR A 182 -2.98 9.28 8.91
C THR A 182 -4.13 9.70 9.80
N VAL A 183 -4.96 10.62 9.31
CA VAL A 183 -6.23 11.00 9.91
C VAL A 183 -7.35 10.45 9.03
N PHE A 184 -8.29 9.73 9.63
CA PHE A 184 -9.52 9.28 8.95
C PHE A 184 -10.72 10.08 9.45
N CYS A 185 -11.47 10.68 8.54
CA CYS A 185 -12.73 11.36 8.83
C CYS A 185 -13.91 10.51 8.33
N GLY A 186 -14.97 10.39 9.13
CA GLY A 186 -16.09 9.45 8.93
C GLY A 186 -15.95 8.16 9.75
N VAL A 187 -15.10 8.16 10.77
CA VAL A 187 -14.87 7.02 11.70
C VAL A 187 -15.07 7.54 13.12
N ASP A 188 -15.79 6.78 13.96
CA ASP A 188 -15.98 7.15 15.36
C ASP A 188 -14.76 6.76 16.24
N ASP A 189 -14.80 7.16 17.52
CA ASP A 189 -13.71 6.90 18.48
C ASP A 189 -13.51 5.39 18.78
N GLU A 190 -14.49 4.54 18.43
CA GLU A 190 -14.40 3.08 18.59
C GLU A 190 -13.85 2.39 17.33
N GLY A 191 -13.57 3.14 16.26
CA GLY A 191 -13.10 2.61 14.98
C GLY A 191 -14.23 2.12 14.07
N LYS A 192 -15.49 2.43 14.37
CA LYS A 192 -16.62 2.09 13.51
C LYS A 192 -16.74 3.12 12.38
N ILE A 193 -16.92 2.58 11.18
CA ILE A 193 -17.11 3.37 9.96
C ILE A 193 -18.56 3.90 9.96
N ILE A 194 -18.71 5.21 10.17
CA ILE A 194 -20.02 5.88 10.15
C ILE A 194 -20.28 6.59 8.81
N GLY A 195 -19.21 6.95 8.10
CA GLY A 195 -19.27 7.69 6.85
C GLY A 195 -19.50 9.19 7.03
N LEU A 196 -19.16 9.96 6.00
CA LEU A 196 -19.41 11.39 5.93
C LEU A 196 -20.68 11.66 5.13
N GLU A 197 -21.67 12.31 5.76
CA GLU A 197 -22.84 12.89 5.08
C GLU A 197 -22.46 14.19 4.37
N ALA A 198 -21.54 14.11 3.41
CA ALA A 198 -21.00 15.26 2.69
C ALA A 198 -21.00 15.01 1.18
N THR A 199 -21.10 16.07 0.38
CA THR A 199 -20.85 15.96 -1.06
C THR A 199 -19.37 16.03 -1.37
N THR A 200 -18.94 15.59 -2.55
CA THR A 200 -17.54 15.76 -3.01
C THR A 200 -17.11 17.24 -2.96
N SER A 201 -18.03 18.16 -3.22
CA SER A 201 -17.78 19.61 -3.13
C SER A 201 -17.47 20.06 -1.70
N ASP A 202 -18.17 19.49 -0.71
CA ASP A 202 -17.94 19.80 0.71
C ASP A 202 -16.56 19.31 1.17
N ILE A 203 -16.16 18.11 0.73
CA ILE A 203 -14.81 17.59 1.00
C ILE A 203 -13.75 18.47 0.32
N ASP A 204 -13.97 18.89 -0.93
CA ASP A 204 -13.03 19.78 -1.62
C ASP A 204 -12.89 21.14 -0.91
N ASN A 205 -13.99 21.69 -0.38
CA ASN A 205 -13.98 22.88 0.46
C ASN A 205 -13.20 22.64 1.76
N PHE A 206 -13.40 21.48 2.39
CA PHE A 206 -12.71 21.11 3.62
C PHE A 206 -11.21 20.90 3.39
N LYS A 207 -10.82 20.22 2.31
CA LYS A 207 -9.42 20.06 1.86
C LYS A 207 -8.75 21.42 1.70
N ARG A 208 -9.39 22.36 0.99
CA ARG A 208 -8.88 23.74 0.88
C ARG A 208 -8.75 24.41 2.25
N SER A 209 -9.72 24.22 3.13
CA SER A 209 -9.70 24.77 4.49
C SER A 209 -8.53 24.23 5.32
N ILE A 210 -8.29 22.91 5.29
CA ILE A 210 -7.15 22.26 5.96
C ILE A 210 -5.84 22.80 5.38
N THR A 211 -5.69 22.80 4.05
CA THR A 211 -4.47 23.29 3.40
C THR A 211 -4.17 24.74 3.79
N SER A 212 -5.15 25.65 3.72
CA SER A 212 -4.97 27.04 4.12
C SER A 212 -4.66 27.19 5.61
N ALA A 213 -5.25 26.37 6.47
CA ALA A 213 -5.02 26.42 7.91
C ALA A 213 -3.64 25.86 8.29
N VAL A 214 -3.17 24.81 7.62
CA VAL A 214 -1.80 24.27 7.75
C VAL A 214 -0.78 25.30 7.27
N GLN A 215 -1.00 25.94 6.12
CA GLN A 215 -0.13 27.02 5.63
C GLN A 215 -0.01 28.15 6.66
N ARG A 216 -1.12 28.50 7.30
CA ARG A 216 -1.20 29.58 8.28
C ARG A 216 -0.60 29.21 9.64
N ASN A 217 -0.83 27.98 10.11
CA ASN A 217 -0.52 27.59 11.49
C ASN A 217 0.79 26.80 11.62
N LEU A 218 1.22 26.09 10.57
CA LEU A 218 2.41 25.24 10.56
C LEU A 218 3.46 25.77 9.58
N GLY A 219 3.02 26.44 8.51
CA GLY A 219 3.87 27.04 7.49
C GLY A 219 3.65 26.46 6.10
N SER A 220 3.94 27.25 5.07
CA SER A 220 3.62 26.91 3.68
C SER A 220 4.29 25.63 3.17
N PHE A 221 5.48 25.29 3.69
CA PHE A 221 6.23 24.10 3.29
C PHE A 221 5.55 22.80 3.73
N PHE A 222 4.94 22.75 4.92
CA PHE A 222 4.30 21.52 5.41
C PHE A 222 2.97 21.25 4.71
N ALA A 223 2.31 22.29 4.20
CA ALA A 223 1.07 22.13 3.45
C ALA A 223 1.24 21.39 2.12
N THR A 224 2.43 21.45 1.49
CA THR A 224 2.70 20.72 0.24
C THR A 224 2.98 19.23 0.46
N GLN A 225 3.14 18.81 1.72
CA GLN A 225 3.46 17.43 2.08
C GLN A 225 2.23 16.59 2.43
N LEU A 226 1.04 17.19 2.45
CA LEU A 226 -0.20 16.50 2.77
C LEU A 226 -0.76 15.77 1.54
N SER A 227 -1.11 14.50 1.70
CA SER A 227 -1.97 13.77 0.75
C SER A 227 -3.40 13.76 1.26
N PHE A 228 -4.34 13.78 0.33
CA PHE A 228 -5.77 13.77 0.61
C PHE A 228 -6.45 12.80 -0.34
N ASP A 229 -7.16 11.84 0.23
CA ASP A 229 -7.82 10.78 -0.51
C ASP A 229 -9.28 10.62 -0.03
N ILE A 230 -10.17 10.32 -0.97
CA ILE A 230 -11.58 10.04 -0.70
C ILE A 230 -11.80 8.57 -1.04
N GLU A 231 -12.16 7.79 -0.03
CA GLU A 231 -12.33 6.35 -0.16
C GLU A 231 -13.76 5.95 0.17
N GLU A 232 -14.27 4.91 -0.49
CA GLU A 232 -15.54 4.29 -0.14
C GLU A 232 -15.25 2.96 0.55
N ILE A 233 -15.59 2.85 1.84
CA ILE A 233 -15.36 1.67 2.67
C ILE A 233 -16.70 1.23 3.25
N GLU A 234 -17.11 -0.01 2.98
CA GLU A 234 -18.41 -0.56 3.41
C GLU A 234 -19.63 0.28 2.94
N GLY A 235 -19.51 0.92 1.77
CA GLY A 235 -20.56 1.80 1.21
C GLY A 235 -20.61 3.19 1.85
N ASN A 236 -19.68 3.49 2.76
CA ASN A 236 -19.56 4.76 3.44
C ASN A 236 -18.37 5.56 2.91
N MET A 237 -18.56 6.86 2.71
CA MET A 237 -17.50 7.75 2.27
C MET A 237 -16.60 8.17 3.42
N ILE A 238 -15.30 7.96 3.27
CA ILE A 238 -14.25 8.29 4.24
C ILE A 238 -13.28 9.29 3.61
N PHE A 239 -12.90 10.31 4.37
CA PHE A 239 -11.88 11.27 3.96
C PHE A 239 -10.57 11.02 4.71
N ARG A 240 -9.52 10.71 3.97
CA ARG A 240 -8.21 10.35 4.49
C ARG A 240 -7.22 11.49 4.27
N ILE A 241 -6.44 11.79 5.31
CA ILE A 241 -5.38 12.80 5.27
C ILE A 241 -4.08 12.15 5.74
N ASP A 242 -3.09 12.07 4.88
CA ASP A 242 -1.77 11.54 5.21
C ASP A 242 -0.73 12.65 5.33
N THR A 243 0.19 12.48 6.29
CA THR A 243 1.35 13.35 6.44
C THR A 243 2.62 12.54 6.68
N PRO A 244 3.72 12.81 5.95
CA PRO A 244 5.00 12.19 6.23
C PRO A 244 5.65 12.79 7.50
N PRO A 245 6.66 12.11 8.08
CA PRO A 245 7.50 12.74 9.09
C PRO A 245 8.20 13.97 8.51
N ALA A 246 8.17 15.09 9.24
CA ALA A 246 8.87 16.29 8.83
C ALA A 246 10.38 16.12 8.99
N LYS A 247 11.16 16.81 8.15
CA LYS A 247 12.63 16.85 8.23
C LYS A 247 13.17 17.91 9.19
N SER A 248 12.28 18.76 9.71
CA SER A 248 12.58 19.83 10.66
C SER A 248 11.45 19.88 11.70
N PRO A 249 11.70 20.41 12.90
CA PRO A 249 10.65 20.56 13.91
C PRO A 249 9.50 21.43 13.40
N VAL A 250 8.28 21.01 13.72
CA VAL A 250 7.05 21.69 13.34
C VAL A 250 6.43 22.32 14.59
N PHE A 251 6.29 23.64 14.57
CA PHE A 251 5.63 24.40 15.62
C PHE A 251 4.24 24.81 15.14
N TYR A 252 3.24 24.51 15.96
CA TYR A 252 1.87 24.95 15.75
C TYR A 252 1.71 26.37 16.31
N ARG A 253 1.35 27.31 15.46
CA ARG A 253 1.01 28.67 15.87
C ARG A 253 -0.40 28.70 16.45
N ASP A 254 -0.46 28.84 17.77
CA ASP A 254 -1.69 28.96 18.54
C ASP A 254 -1.98 30.44 18.85
N VAL A 255 -3.23 30.85 18.69
CA VAL A 255 -3.65 32.24 18.96
C VAL A 255 -4.65 32.21 20.11
N ASP A 256 -4.29 32.85 21.22
CA ASP A 256 -5.15 32.88 22.40
C ASP A 256 -6.43 33.72 22.16
N LYS A 257 -7.38 33.64 23.09
CA LYS A 257 -8.63 34.43 23.04
C LYS A 257 -8.41 35.96 23.11
N LYS A 258 -7.19 36.40 23.43
CA LYS A 258 -6.78 37.81 23.53
C LYS A 258 -5.99 38.27 22.30
N GLY A 259 -5.79 37.40 21.31
CA GLY A 259 -5.05 37.68 20.08
C GLY A 259 -3.54 37.54 20.18
N ASN A 260 -3.00 37.01 21.28
CA ASN A 260 -1.57 36.76 21.40
C ASN A 260 -1.22 35.45 20.69
N GLU A 261 -0.22 35.52 19.81
CA GLU A 261 0.32 34.34 19.14
C GLU A 261 1.39 33.67 20.01
N GLN A 262 1.32 32.35 20.14
CA GLN A 262 2.33 31.52 20.77
C GLN A 262 2.67 30.33 19.87
N GLU A 263 3.94 29.96 19.82
CA GLU A 263 4.35 28.71 19.18
C GLU A 263 4.25 27.55 20.17
N VAL A 264 3.59 26.48 19.71
CA VAL A 264 3.32 25.29 20.51
C VAL A 264 3.92 24.07 19.83
N PHE A 265 4.72 23.31 20.59
CA PHE A 265 5.29 22.07 20.10
C PHE A 265 4.45 20.88 20.59
N TYR A 266 3.80 20.20 19.64
CA TYR A 266 3.04 18.98 19.90
C TYR A 266 3.83 17.74 19.49
N ILE A 267 3.78 16.72 20.33
CA ILE A 267 4.18 15.35 20.01
C ILE A 267 3.04 14.41 20.34
N ARG A 268 3.06 13.21 19.78
CA ARG A 268 2.04 12.20 20.06
C ARG A 268 2.56 11.14 21.01
N THR A 269 1.70 10.65 21.91
CA THR A 269 2.01 9.53 22.81
C THR A 269 0.75 8.68 22.96
N GLY A 270 0.76 7.48 22.39
CA GLY A 270 -0.47 6.73 22.16
C GLY A 270 -1.39 7.50 21.22
N SER A 271 -2.69 7.61 21.54
CA SER A 271 -3.64 8.41 20.77
C SER A 271 -3.71 9.89 21.19
N ALA A 272 -2.93 10.33 22.17
CA ALA A 272 -3.02 11.68 22.71
C ALA A 272 -1.96 12.63 22.16
N ASN A 273 -2.39 13.86 21.82
CA ASN A 273 -1.48 14.97 21.51
C ASN A 273 -0.98 15.59 22.82
N ILE A 274 0.33 15.54 23.06
CA ILE A 274 1.00 16.12 24.23
C ILE A 274 1.69 17.42 23.82
N ARG A 275 1.37 18.50 24.53
CA ARG A 275 2.07 19.78 24.43
C ARG A 275 3.32 19.77 25.31
N ILE A 276 4.50 19.89 24.70
CA ILE A 276 5.74 20.12 25.44
C ILE A 276 5.81 21.60 25.82
N LYS A 277 5.86 21.89 27.12
CA LYS A 277 5.88 23.28 27.63
C LYS A 277 7.28 23.81 27.90
N LYS A 278 8.23 22.93 28.25
CA LYS A 278 9.58 23.33 28.66
C LYS A 278 10.48 23.41 27.42
N SER A 279 11.06 24.58 27.17
CA SER A 279 11.98 24.78 26.05
C SER A 279 13.19 23.83 26.09
N SER A 280 13.69 23.47 27.28
CA SER A 280 14.79 22.51 27.43
C SER A 280 14.44 21.09 26.95
N GLU A 281 13.20 20.68 27.12
CA GLU A 281 12.70 19.37 26.67
C GLU A 281 12.50 19.36 25.15
N ILE A 282 11.99 20.46 24.59
CA ILE A 282 11.88 20.64 23.13
C ILE A 282 13.26 20.58 22.50
N ILE A 283 14.24 21.32 23.03
CA ILE A 283 15.60 21.34 22.50
C ILE A 283 16.19 19.93 22.51
N LYS A 284 16.08 19.21 23.64
CA LYS A 284 16.57 17.84 23.76
C LYS A 284 15.91 16.91 22.73
N TYR A 285 14.58 16.97 22.60
CA TYR A 285 13.85 16.18 21.61
C TYR A 285 14.32 16.48 20.18
N VAL A 286 14.49 17.76 19.85
CA VAL A 286 14.89 18.20 18.52
C VAL A 286 16.31 17.76 18.20
N GLU A 287 17.23 17.84 19.16
CA GLU A 287 18.60 17.35 19.00
C GLU A 287 18.65 15.84 18.78
N ASP A 288 17.92 15.06 19.58
CA ASP A 288 17.88 13.60 19.46
C ASP A 288 17.27 13.16 18.12
N ARG A 289 16.19 13.81 17.67
CA ARG A 289 15.43 13.39 16.47
C ARG A 289 16.00 13.92 15.15
N TYR A 290 16.40 15.19 15.08
CA TYR A 290 16.70 15.84 13.80
C TYR A 290 18.19 16.02 13.53
N ARG A 291 19.06 15.94 14.55
CA ARG A 291 20.49 16.18 14.39
C ARG A 291 21.27 14.94 13.90
N PHE A 292 20.75 13.73 14.14
CA PHE A 292 21.36 12.47 13.70
C PHE A 292 20.86 11.96 12.33
N SER A 293 19.85 12.60 11.77
CA SER A 293 19.25 12.23 10.48
C SER A 293 20.02 12.77 9.25
N GLY A 294 21.22 13.30 9.47
CA GLY A 294 22.06 13.99 8.47
C GLY A 294 23.49 13.48 8.34
N GLN A 295 23.79 12.26 8.80
CA GLN A 295 25.04 11.55 8.49
C GLN A 295 24.79 10.33 7.60
#